data_AF-A0AAD0TB87-F1
#
_entry.id   AF-A0AAD0TB87-F1
#
_cell.length_a   1.000
_cell.length_b   1.000
_cell.length_c   1.000
_cell.angle_alpha   90.00
_cell.angle_beta   90.00
_cell.angle_gamma   90.00
#
_symmetry.space_group_name_H-M   'P 1'
#
loop_
_entity.id
_entity.type
_entity.pdbx_description
1 polymer ?
#
loop_
_entity_poly.entity_id
_entity_poly.type
_entity_poly.pdbx_seq_one_letter_code
_entity_poly.pdbx_strand_id
1 'polypeptide(L)'
;MSLKRLFSGKIKVKGAGADVLYKFETKEPTLDEIMMTNFRDLQFSEEEKRVLTAKNRRDIYRFQHLNQKEISKYATNLLTLIKKSKKDRVQVETDHAGTLICLALIYSGKIPSHIDVHFKLKSAPLSLFPKQLAKNRFPGHNVSISICNSESWLTDFRSLQKVPDHIELSHISPQEDLDLVG
;
A
#
# COMPACT_ATOMS: atom_id res chain seq x y z
N MET A 1 -0.31 -9.31 16.49
CA MET A 1 -0.84 -8.06 15.87
C MET A 1 -2.35 -7.96 16.05
N SER A 2 -2.82 -6.83 16.59
CA SER A 2 -4.25 -6.48 16.74
C SER A 2 -4.85 -6.03 15.41
N LEU A 3 -6.08 -6.48 15.11
CA LEU A 3 -6.86 -6.20 13.90
C LEU A 3 -6.91 -4.70 13.54
N LYS A 4 -6.96 -3.84 14.57
CA LYS A 4 -7.06 -2.38 14.42
C LYS A 4 -5.89 -1.78 13.63
N ARG A 5 -4.69 -2.38 13.66
CA ARG A 5 -3.50 -1.78 13.03
C ARG A 5 -3.44 -1.94 11.52
N LEU A 6 -4.09 -2.94 10.92
CA LEU A 6 -3.97 -3.17 9.48
C LEU A 6 -4.78 -2.17 8.65
N PHE A 7 -5.93 -1.75 9.17
CA PHE A 7 -6.94 -0.96 8.44
C PHE A 7 -7.09 0.46 8.98
N SER A 8 -6.28 0.86 9.95
CA SER A 8 -6.21 2.23 10.44
C SER A 8 -4.79 2.62 10.80
N GLY A 9 -4.44 3.88 10.56
CA GLY A 9 -3.09 4.34 10.73
C GLY A 9 -2.90 5.76 10.23
N LYS A 10 -1.64 6.09 9.95
CA LYS A 10 -1.26 7.41 9.48
C LYS A 10 -0.23 7.33 8.35
N ILE A 11 -0.38 8.22 7.38
CA ILE A 11 0.59 8.44 6.33
C ILE A 11 1.38 9.68 6.71
N LYS A 12 2.68 9.48 7.01
CA LYS A 12 3.57 10.57 7.38
C LYS A 12 4.10 11.23 6.11
N VAL A 13 4.07 12.55 6.05
CA VAL A 13 4.68 13.33 4.97
C VAL A 13 5.78 14.19 5.58
N LYS A 14 7.05 13.75 5.42
CA LYS A 14 8.18 14.47 6.00
C LYS A 14 8.25 15.89 5.44
N GLY A 15 8.27 16.88 6.33
CA GLY A 15 8.32 18.29 5.99
C GLY A 15 6.97 18.98 5.75
N ALA A 16 5.84 18.26 5.76
CA ALA A 16 4.51 18.89 5.63
C ALA A 16 3.90 19.35 6.98
N GLY A 17 4.49 18.95 8.11
CA GLY A 17 3.99 19.28 9.46
C GLY A 17 2.66 18.63 9.81
N ALA A 18 2.11 17.77 8.95
CA ALA A 18 0.84 17.08 9.14
C ALA A 18 0.91 15.65 8.58
N ASP A 19 0.10 14.76 9.17
CA ASP A 19 -0.08 13.37 8.74
C ASP A 19 -1.48 13.20 8.14
N VAL A 20 -1.64 12.27 7.17
CA VAL A 20 -2.99 11.82 6.77
C VAL A 20 -3.42 10.67 7.67
N LEU A 21 -4.44 10.88 8.48
CA LEU A 21 -5.06 9.80 9.26
C LEU A 21 -6.06 9.04 8.39
N TYR A 22 -5.96 7.71 8.39
CA TYR A 22 -6.92 6.84 7.71
C TYR A 22 -7.48 5.79 8.67
N LYS A 23 -8.74 5.43 8.45
CA LYS A 23 -9.41 4.35 9.15
C LYS A 23 -10.50 3.82 8.24
N PHE A 24 -10.31 2.61 7.74
CA PHE A 24 -11.30 1.93 6.93
C PHE A 24 -12.32 1.22 7.81
N GLU A 25 -13.59 1.34 7.45
CA GLU A 25 -14.62 0.45 7.95
C GLU A 25 -14.56 -0.86 7.18
N THR A 26 -14.33 -1.96 7.90
CA THR A 26 -14.24 -3.30 7.30
C THR A 26 -15.41 -4.14 7.76
N LYS A 27 -16.08 -4.81 6.82
CA LYS A 27 -17.11 -5.80 7.12
C LYS A 27 -16.45 -7.09 7.65
N GLU A 28 -17.07 -7.72 8.63
CA GLU A 28 -16.70 -9.08 9.04
C GLU A 28 -17.16 -10.07 7.97
N PRO A 29 -16.27 -10.87 7.38
CA PRO A 29 -16.67 -11.86 6.39
C PRO A 29 -17.35 -13.07 7.06
N THR A 30 -18.23 -13.72 6.32
CA THR A 30 -18.79 -15.02 6.69
C THR A 30 -17.74 -16.13 6.54
N LEU A 31 -18.04 -17.33 7.05
CA LEU A 31 -17.17 -18.50 6.89
C LEU A 31 -16.98 -18.86 5.41
N ASP A 32 -18.07 -18.81 4.64
CA ASP A 32 -18.05 -19.15 3.21
C ASP A 32 -17.17 -18.19 2.41
N GLU A 33 -17.20 -16.90 2.76
CA GLU A 33 -16.38 -15.86 2.13
C GLU A 33 -14.88 -16.06 2.35
N ILE A 34 -14.48 -16.67 3.47
CA ILE A 34 -13.07 -16.95 3.79
C ILE A 34 -12.62 -18.37 3.45
N MET A 35 -13.39 -19.12 2.66
CA MET A 35 -12.95 -20.43 2.17
C MET A 35 -11.72 -20.30 1.27
N MET A 36 -10.78 -21.25 1.35
CA MET A 36 -9.52 -21.17 0.59
C MET A 36 -9.74 -21.05 -0.93
N THR A 37 -10.85 -21.60 -1.42
CA THR A 37 -11.24 -21.55 -2.84
C THR A 37 -11.45 -20.13 -3.35
N ASN A 38 -11.78 -19.18 -2.48
CA ASN A 38 -12.03 -17.78 -2.84
C ASN A 38 -10.74 -16.97 -2.98
N PHE A 39 -9.57 -17.56 -2.70
CA PHE A 39 -8.26 -16.93 -2.81
C PHE A 39 -7.36 -17.61 -3.85
N ARG A 40 -7.95 -18.37 -4.79
CA ARG A 40 -7.21 -19.11 -5.83
C ARG A 40 -6.43 -18.17 -6.76
N ASP A 41 -6.95 -16.97 -6.98
CA ASP A 41 -6.34 -15.88 -7.76
C ASP A 41 -5.01 -15.41 -7.17
N LEU A 42 -4.82 -15.52 -5.85
CA LEU A 42 -3.58 -15.15 -5.17
C LEU A 42 -2.47 -16.18 -5.36
N GLN A 43 -2.76 -17.38 -5.87
CA GLN A 43 -1.76 -18.41 -6.19
C GLN A 43 -0.78 -18.69 -5.03
N PHE A 44 -1.30 -18.93 -3.83
CA PHE A 44 -0.47 -19.37 -2.69
C PHE A 44 0.27 -20.67 -3.02
N SER A 45 1.56 -20.72 -2.67
CA SER A 45 2.38 -21.95 -2.61
C SER A 45 1.87 -22.93 -1.56
N GLU A 46 2.33 -24.18 -1.61
CA GLU A 46 1.96 -25.18 -0.60
C GLU A 46 2.46 -24.79 0.80
N GLU A 47 3.62 -24.16 0.89
CA GLU A 47 4.18 -23.63 2.13
C GLU A 47 3.29 -22.53 2.71
N GLU A 48 2.85 -21.58 1.88
CA GLU A 48 1.93 -20.51 2.29
C GLU A 48 0.57 -21.06 2.72
N LYS A 49 0.04 -22.06 2.01
CA LYS A 49 -1.25 -22.70 2.37
C LYS A 49 -1.20 -23.35 3.75
N ARG A 50 -0.07 -23.96 4.14
CA ARG A 50 0.09 -24.60 5.45
C ARG A 50 -0.02 -23.60 6.61
N VAL A 51 0.38 -22.36 6.39
CA VAL A 51 0.35 -21.29 7.40
C VAL A 51 -0.82 -20.31 7.21
N LEU A 52 -1.68 -20.52 6.20
CA LEU A 52 -2.83 -19.67 5.89
C LEU A 52 -3.98 -19.87 6.89
N THR A 53 -3.88 -19.20 8.04
CA THR A 53 -4.90 -19.31 9.09
C THR A 53 -6.22 -18.67 8.69
N ALA A 54 -7.31 -18.99 9.42
CA ALA A 54 -8.59 -18.29 9.27
C ALA A 54 -8.47 -16.77 9.49
N LYS A 55 -7.56 -16.33 10.37
CA LYS A 55 -7.29 -14.92 10.59
C LYS A 55 -6.68 -14.27 9.35
N ASN A 56 -5.66 -14.89 8.75
CA ASN A 56 -5.05 -14.37 7.52
C ASN A 56 -6.09 -14.24 6.40
N ARG A 57 -6.93 -15.25 6.23
CA ARG A 57 -8.01 -15.23 5.22
C ARG A 57 -9.02 -14.09 5.45
N ARG A 58 -9.39 -13.82 6.71
CA ARG A 58 -10.23 -12.65 7.04
C ARG A 58 -9.53 -11.33 6.70
N ASP A 59 -8.26 -11.20 7.04
CA ASP A 59 -7.50 -9.98 6.79
C ASP A 59 -7.33 -9.75 5.28
N ILE A 60 -6.97 -10.78 4.51
CA ILE A 60 -6.90 -10.75 3.04
C ILE A 60 -8.24 -10.36 2.43
N TYR A 61 -9.33 -11.01 2.85
CA TYR A 61 -10.67 -10.69 2.38
C TYR A 61 -11.00 -9.20 2.61
N ARG A 62 -10.73 -8.68 3.80
CA ARG A 62 -11.00 -7.27 4.11
C ARG A 62 -10.18 -6.32 3.24
N PHE A 63 -8.92 -6.64 2.96
CA PHE A 63 -8.10 -5.86 2.01
C PHE A 63 -8.71 -5.84 0.61
N GLN A 64 -9.14 -7.00 0.08
CA GLN A 64 -9.79 -7.11 -1.23
C GLN A 64 -11.11 -6.31 -1.32
N HIS A 65 -11.79 -6.12 -0.19
CA HIS A 65 -13.09 -5.45 -0.11
C HIS A 65 -13.02 -4.04 0.49
N LEU A 66 -11.83 -3.44 0.59
CA LEU A 66 -11.72 -2.05 1.04
C LEU A 66 -12.48 -1.11 0.11
N ASN A 67 -13.14 -0.11 0.71
CA ASN A 67 -13.91 0.87 -0.04
C ASN A 67 -12.99 1.73 -0.92
N GLN A 68 -13.01 1.47 -2.22
CA GLN A 68 -12.15 2.17 -3.19
C GLN A 68 -12.39 3.69 -3.24
N LYS A 69 -13.62 4.15 -2.91
CA LYS A 69 -13.93 5.59 -2.81
C LYS A 69 -13.20 6.21 -1.62
N GLU A 70 -13.11 5.50 -0.49
CA GLU A 70 -12.34 5.95 0.67
C GLU A 70 -10.84 5.96 0.38
N ILE A 71 -10.30 4.94 -0.27
CA ILE A 71 -8.89 4.91 -0.71
C ILE A 71 -8.60 6.16 -1.56
N SER A 72 -9.46 6.45 -2.54
CA SER A 72 -9.33 7.62 -3.42
C SER A 72 -9.45 8.96 -2.67
N LYS A 73 -10.32 9.02 -1.67
CA LYS A 73 -10.47 10.19 -0.78
C LYS A 73 -9.19 10.44 0.00
N TYR A 74 -8.62 9.42 0.63
CA TYR A 74 -7.36 9.55 1.37
C TYR A 74 -6.19 9.88 0.45
N ALA A 75 -6.15 9.32 -0.76
CA ALA A 75 -5.12 9.65 -1.76
C ALA A 75 -5.20 11.13 -2.17
N THR A 76 -6.41 11.68 -2.30
CA THR A 76 -6.62 13.12 -2.58
C THR A 76 -6.16 14.01 -1.43
N ASN A 77 -6.42 13.60 -0.18
CA ASN A 77 -5.92 14.30 1.00
C ASN A 77 -4.39 14.29 1.04
N LEU A 78 -3.77 13.14 0.75
CA LEU A 78 -2.31 13.00 0.67
C LEU A 78 -1.71 13.89 -0.42
N LEU A 79 -2.30 13.92 -1.62
CA LEU A 79 -1.87 14.82 -2.69
C LEU A 79 -1.91 16.29 -2.25
N THR A 80 -2.96 16.69 -1.53
CA THR A 80 -3.10 18.06 -1.02
C THR A 80 -1.97 18.41 -0.05
N LEU A 81 -1.53 17.47 0.80
CA LEU A 81 -0.38 17.69 1.68
C LEU A 81 0.94 17.76 0.89
N ILE A 82 1.15 16.88 -0.09
CA ILE A 82 2.35 16.92 -0.94
C ILE A 82 2.46 18.26 -1.66
N LYS A 83 1.36 18.76 -2.26
CA LYS A 83 1.32 20.06 -2.94
C LYS A 83 1.55 21.26 -2.01
N LYS A 84 1.24 21.12 -0.73
CA LYS A 84 1.48 22.16 0.28
C LYS A 84 2.91 22.14 0.82
N SER A 85 3.66 21.06 0.57
CA SER A 85 5.07 21.00 0.92
C SER A 85 5.82 22.09 0.15
N LYS A 86 6.61 22.88 0.88
CA LYS A 86 7.52 23.87 0.28
C LYS A 86 8.84 23.25 -0.20
N LYS A 87 9.00 21.93 -0.06
CA LYS A 87 10.20 21.19 -0.45
C LYS A 87 10.01 20.56 -1.82
N ASP A 88 11.04 20.64 -2.63
CA ASP A 88 11.12 19.98 -3.94
C ASP A 88 11.22 18.45 -3.80
N ARG A 89 11.69 17.97 -2.64
CA ARG A 89 11.76 16.55 -2.28
C ARG A 89 10.86 16.23 -1.09
N VAL A 90 9.92 15.31 -1.28
CA VAL A 90 8.93 14.89 -0.28
C VAL A 90 9.07 13.40 -0.02
N GLN A 91 9.26 13.03 1.24
CA GLN A 91 9.24 11.62 1.66
C GLN A 91 7.91 11.29 2.32
N VAL A 92 7.26 10.25 1.81
CA VAL A 92 5.98 9.72 2.32
C VAL A 92 6.24 8.36 2.94
N GLU A 93 5.83 8.15 4.19
CA GLU A 93 6.00 6.88 4.89
C GLU A 93 4.66 6.35 5.40
N THR A 94 4.41 5.06 5.19
CA THR A 94 3.20 4.41 5.70
C THR A 94 3.35 2.90 5.80
N ASP A 95 2.35 2.24 6.38
CA ASP A 95 2.25 0.80 6.52
C ASP A 95 0.85 0.27 6.14
N HIS A 96 0.75 -1.05 5.95
CA HIS A 96 -0.51 -1.79 5.83
C HIS A 96 -1.48 -1.19 4.79
N ALA A 97 -2.74 -0.90 5.12
CA ALA A 97 -3.70 -0.30 4.18
C ALA A 97 -3.31 1.11 3.70
N GLY A 98 -2.43 1.81 4.41
CA GLY A 98 -1.87 3.07 3.96
C GLY A 98 -1.07 2.94 2.66
N THR A 99 -0.47 1.77 2.41
CA THR A 99 0.28 1.53 1.18
C THR A 99 -0.61 1.54 -0.04
N LEU A 100 -1.85 1.03 0.07
CA LEU A 100 -2.83 1.06 -1.03
C LEU A 100 -3.29 2.50 -1.34
N ILE A 101 -3.36 3.37 -0.32
CA ILE A 101 -3.63 4.80 -0.52
C ILE A 101 -2.49 5.46 -1.31
N CYS A 102 -1.24 5.14 -0.96
CA CYS A 102 -0.07 5.67 -1.68
C CYS A 102 -0.04 5.16 -3.13
N LEU A 103 -0.28 3.87 -3.36
CA LEU A 103 -0.38 3.32 -4.72
C LEU A 103 -1.50 4.00 -5.52
N ALA A 104 -2.69 4.18 -4.94
CA ALA A 104 -3.79 4.89 -5.59
C ALA A 104 -3.42 6.33 -5.97
N LEU A 105 -2.63 7.02 -5.12
CA LEU A 105 -2.12 8.36 -5.45
C LEU A 105 -1.13 8.32 -6.62
N ILE A 106 -0.16 7.41 -6.58
CA ILE A 106 0.87 7.27 -7.62
C ILE A 106 0.20 7.01 -8.97
N TYR A 107 -0.72 6.04 -9.01
CA TYR A 107 -1.47 5.66 -10.20
C TYR A 107 -2.59 6.65 -10.59
N SER A 108 -2.83 7.69 -9.78
CA SER A 108 -3.75 8.76 -10.16
C SER A 108 -3.18 9.68 -11.25
N GLY A 109 -1.85 9.72 -11.41
CA GLY A 109 -1.16 10.60 -12.36
C GLY A 109 -1.21 12.09 -11.97
N LYS A 110 -1.62 12.42 -10.74
CA LYS A 110 -1.87 13.81 -10.30
C LYS A 110 -0.73 14.43 -9.49
N ILE A 111 0.36 13.70 -9.26
CA ILE A 111 1.57 14.22 -8.58
C ILE A 111 2.24 15.20 -9.54
N PRO A 112 2.46 16.48 -9.15
CA PRO A 112 3.12 17.44 -10.02
C PRO A 112 4.56 17.00 -10.38
N SER A 113 4.93 17.11 -11.66
CA SER A 113 6.23 16.66 -12.19
C SER A 113 7.45 17.37 -11.59
N HIS A 114 7.29 18.56 -11.04
CA HIS A 114 8.36 19.33 -10.41
C HIS A 114 8.63 18.92 -8.96
N ILE A 115 7.80 18.04 -8.38
CA ILE A 115 7.97 17.55 -7.00
C ILE A 115 8.50 16.12 -7.08
N ASP A 116 9.69 15.91 -6.54
CA ASP A 116 10.25 14.58 -6.34
C ASP A 116 9.62 13.95 -5.10
N VAL A 117 8.94 12.82 -5.27
CA VAL A 117 8.26 12.12 -4.17
C VAL A 117 8.83 10.72 -4.00
N HIS A 118 9.33 10.44 -2.79
CA HIS A 118 9.78 9.13 -2.39
C HIS A 118 8.77 8.47 -1.45
N PHE A 119 8.26 7.28 -1.82
CA PHE A 119 7.31 6.52 -1.01
C PHE A 119 8.00 5.34 -0.32
N LYS A 120 8.05 5.35 1.01
CA LYS A 120 8.50 4.23 1.84
C LYS A 120 7.29 3.44 2.34
N LEU A 121 7.00 2.31 1.70
CA LEU A 121 5.83 1.48 1.95
C LEU A 121 6.22 0.25 2.77
N LYS A 122 5.71 0.14 3.99
CA LYS A 122 5.96 -1.00 4.88
C LYS A 122 4.79 -1.98 4.86
N SER A 123 5.06 -3.29 4.93
CA SER A 123 3.99 -4.30 4.98
C SER A 123 2.95 -4.14 3.86
N ALA A 124 3.40 -3.98 2.62
CA ALA A 124 2.57 -3.63 1.47
C ALA A 124 1.99 -4.89 0.79
N PRO A 125 0.67 -5.16 0.88
CA PRO A 125 0.06 -6.31 0.21
C PRO A 125 -0.21 -5.98 -1.27
N LEU A 126 0.85 -5.91 -2.08
CA LEU A 126 0.78 -5.43 -3.46
C LEU A 126 -0.21 -6.20 -4.33
N SER A 127 -0.30 -7.52 -4.16
CA SER A 127 -1.22 -8.33 -4.96
C SER A 127 -2.70 -8.05 -4.66
N LEU A 128 -2.99 -7.39 -3.53
CA LEU A 128 -4.34 -7.01 -3.13
C LEU A 128 -4.71 -5.58 -3.58
N PHE A 129 -3.85 -4.90 -4.33
CA PHE A 129 -4.19 -3.57 -4.85
C PHE A 129 -5.30 -3.65 -5.91
N PRO A 130 -6.38 -2.86 -5.79
CA PRO A 130 -7.47 -2.92 -6.76
C PRO A 130 -7.05 -2.39 -8.13
N LYS A 131 -7.19 -3.22 -9.17
CA LYS A 131 -6.87 -2.87 -10.56
C LYS A 131 -7.59 -1.60 -11.04
N GLN A 132 -8.80 -1.31 -10.53
CA GLN A 132 -9.57 -0.11 -10.89
C GLN A 132 -8.91 1.20 -10.41
N LEU A 133 -7.98 1.14 -9.47
CA LEU A 133 -7.21 2.28 -8.97
C LEU A 133 -5.90 2.48 -9.74
N ALA A 134 -5.44 1.48 -10.50
CA ALA A 134 -4.28 1.55 -11.39
C ALA A 134 -4.65 2.18 -12.75
N LYS A 135 -5.18 3.41 -12.75
CA LYS A 135 -5.79 4.03 -13.94
C LYS A 135 -4.78 4.57 -14.97
N ASN A 136 -3.59 4.97 -14.53
CA ASN A 136 -2.57 5.59 -15.37
C ASN A 136 -1.28 4.78 -15.34
N ARG A 137 -0.36 5.09 -16.25
CA ARG A 137 1.00 4.53 -16.21
C ARG A 137 1.78 5.08 -15.02
N PHE A 138 2.79 4.33 -14.60
CA PHE A 138 3.70 4.79 -13.56
C PHE A 138 4.46 6.03 -14.03
N PRO A 139 4.50 7.13 -13.24
CA PRO A 139 5.09 8.39 -13.70
C PRO A 139 6.61 8.31 -13.89
N GLY A 140 7.34 7.44 -13.19
CA GLY A 140 8.75 7.09 -13.47
C GLY A 140 9.81 8.17 -13.19
N HIS A 141 9.55 9.42 -13.57
CA HIS A 141 10.55 10.50 -13.61
C HIS A 141 10.76 11.23 -12.27
N ASN A 142 9.71 11.35 -11.46
CA ASN A 142 9.73 12.11 -10.20
C ASN A 142 9.13 11.31 -9.01
N VAL A 143 8.96 10.00 -9.17
CA VAL A 143 8.39 9.12 -8.15
C VAL A 143 9.26 7.89 -7.97
N SER A 144 9.66 7.62 -6.73
CA SER A 144 10.39 6.40 -6.34
C SER A 144 9.68 5.68 -5.19
N ILE A 145 9.85 4.35 -5.09
CA ILE A 145 9.15 3.53 -4.10
C ILE A 145 10.13 2.56 -3.44
N SER A 146 10.25 2.61 -2.11
CA SER A 146 10.94 1.60 -1.31
C SER A 146 9.93 0.73 -0.58
N ILE A 147 10.00 -0.58 -0.80
CA ILE A 147 9.11 -1.56 -0.16
C ILE A 147 9.88 -2.31 0.93
N CYS A 148 9.35 -2.34 2.15
CA CYS A 148 9.97 -3.00 3.29
C CYS A 148 8.98 -3.95 3.99
N ASN A 149 9.22 -5.26 3.86
CA ASN A 149 8.34 -6.31 4.40
C ASN A 149 9.00 -7.21 5.46
N SER A 150 10.20 -6.86 5.95
CA SER A 150 10.98 -7.69 6.88
C SER A 150 10.28 -8.02 8.21
N GLU A 151 9.46 -7.10 8.72
CA GLU A 151 8.68 -7.28 9.97
C GLU A 151 7.18 -7.19 9.72
N SER A 152 6.68 -7.97 8.75
CA SER A 152 5.30 -7.87 8.27
C SER A 152 4.44 -9.09 8.61
N TRP A 153 3.13 -8.90 8.68
CA TRP A 153 2.17 -10.00 8.60
C TRP A 153 2.20 -10.71 7.23
N LEU A 154 2.91 -10.14 6.26
CA LEU A 154 3.14 -10.68 4.93
C LEU A 154 4.40 -11.54 4.82
N THR A 155 5.24 -11.61 5.86
CA THR A 155 6.57 -12.25 5.77
C THR A 155 6.49 -13.67 5.22
N ASP A 156 5.47 -14.43 5.65
CA ASP A 156 5.25 -15.81 5.21
C ASP A 156 4.49 -15.93 3.88
N PHE A 157 4.04 -14.82 3.29
CA PHE A 157 3.17 -14.78 2.12
C PHE A 157 3.79 -14.01 0.94
N ARG A 158 4.75 -14.62 0.24
CA ARG A 158 5.37 -14.06 -0.96
C ARG A 158 4.36 -13.71 -2.05
N SER A 159 3.30 -14.52 -2.20
CA SER A 159 2.23 -14.27 -3.15
C SER A 159 1.46 -12.96 -2.86
N LEU A 160 1.42 -12.51 -1.61
CA LEU A 160 0.86 -11.20 -1.25
C LEU A 160 1.79 -10.02 -1.53
N GLN A 161 3.10 -10.29 -1.58
CA GLN A 161 4.13 -9.28 -1.83
C GLN A 161 4.43 -9.11 -3.33
N LYS A 162 3.97 -10.03 -4.17
CA LYS A 162 4.20 -9.99 -5.61
C LYS A 162 3.52 -8.77 -6.23
N VAL A 163 4.26 -8.07 -7.09
CA VAL A 163 3.73 -6.97 -7.90
C VAL A 163 2.77 -7.57 -8.94
N PRO A 164 1.49 -7.18 -8.98
CA PRO A 164 0.57 -7.68 -9.98
C PRO A 164 0.86 -7.05 -11.36
N ASP A 165 0.50 -7.75 -12.44
CA ASP A 165 0.86 -7.39 -13.83
C ASP A 165 0.39 -5.99 -14.28
N HIS A 166 -0.55 -5.38 -13.56
CA HIS A 166 -1.09 -4.05 -13.84
C HIS A 166 -0.37 -2.92 -13.08
N ILE A 167 0.69 -3.25 -12.33
CA ILE A 167 1.53 -2.31 -11.58
C ILE A 167 2.97 -2.42 -12.12
N GLU A 168 3.54 -1.29 -12.48
CA GLU A 168 4.96 -1.10 -12.71
C GLU A 168 5.61 -0.46 -11.47
N LEU A 169 6.79 -0.95 -11.08
CA LEU A 169 7.64 -0.34 -10.05
C LEU A 169 9.04 -0.17 -10.63
N SER A 170 9.37 1.02 -11.14
CA SER A 170 10.62 1.24 -11.88
C SER A 170 11.83 1.58 -11.01
N HIS A 171 11.64 1.84 -9.71
CA HIS A 171 12.75 2.10 -8.77
C HIS A 171 12.43 1.56 -7.39
N ILE A 172 12.82 0.31 -7.14
CA ILE A 172 12.94 -0.24 -5.78
C ILE A 172 14.38 0.01 -5.35
N SER A 173 14.63 1.14 -4.69
CA SER A 173 15.93 1.36 -4.05
C SER A 173 16.02 0.42 -2.85
N PRO A 174 17.09 -0.39 -2.72
CA PRO A 174 17.38 -1.05 -1.46
C PRO A 174 17.50 0.00 -0.36
N GLN A 175 17.13 -0.41 0.85
CA GLN A 175 16.89 0.44 2.01
C GLN A 175 18.09 1.34 2.41
N GLU A 176 19.28 1.05 1.88
CA GLU A 176 20.56 1.68 2.22
C GLU A 176 20.81 3.02 1.51
N ASP A 177 20.15 3.30 0.38
CA ASP A 177 20.45 4.53 -0.41
C ASP A 177 19.68 5.78 0.02
N LEU A 178 18.80 5.68 1.02
CA LEU A 178 17.89 6.78 1.43
C LEU A 178 18.21 7.36 2.81
N ASP A 179 19.21 6.82 3.50
CA ASP A 179 19.81 7.47 4.67
C ASP A 179 20.86 8.53 4.25
N LEU A 180 20.98 8.80 2.95
CA LEU A 180 21.85 9.84 2.41
C LEU A 180 21.15 11.21 2.39
N VAL A 181 21.63 12.04 3.32
CA VAL A 181 21.65 13.52 3.33
C VAL A 181 20.35 14.21 3.77
N GLY A 182 20.34 14.61 5.05
CA GLY A 182 19.40 15.57 5.64
C GLY A 182 19.33 15.49 7.15
#